data_AF-Q7T0M3-F1
#
_entry.id   AF-Q7T0M3-F1
#
_cell.length_a   1.000
_cell.length_b   1.000
_cell.length_c   1.000
_cell.angle_alpha   90.00
_cell.angle_beta   90.00
_cell.angle_gamma   90.00
#
_symmetry.space_group_name_H-M   'P 1'
#
loop_
_entity.id
_entity.type
_entity.pdbx_description
1 polymer ?
#
loop_
_entity_poly.entity_id
_entity_poly.type
_entity_poly.pdbx_seq_one_letter_code
_entity_poly.pdbx_strand_id
1 'polypeptide(L)'
;MVIKVFLASSSSFVTIKKRQQEVLQFLEANRIEYEEVDITMLEEMRQWMYKNIPKDRLPGQGNPLPPQIFNDNAYCGDYESFFESKESNTVFLFLQLKARPAQKEL
;
A
#
# COMPACT_ATOMS: atom_id res chain seq x y z
N MET A 1 12.51 7.84 -0.16
CA MET A 1 11.90 6.51 -0.30
C MET A 1 11.28 6.15 1.02
N VAL A 2 10.07 6.64 1.23
CA VAL A 2 9.20 6.25 2.33
C VAL A 2 7.98 5.58 1.71
N ILE A 3 7.62 4.40 2.20
CA ILE A 3 6.41 3.72 1.75
C ILE A 3 5.21 4.41 2.40
N LYS A 4 4.31 4.97 1.61
CA LYS A 4 3.06 5.56 2.11
C LYS A 4 1.92 4.58 1.87
N VAL A 5 1.25 4.20 2.94
CA VAL A 5 0.05 3.35 2.86
C VAL A 5 -1.15 4.23 3.15
N PHE A 6 -1.99 4.44 2.15
CA PHE A 6 -3.23 5.19 2.28
C PHE A 6 -4.32 4.27 2.83
N LEU A 7 -4.95 4.69 3.92
CA LEU A 7 -5.87 3.88 4.72
C LEU A 7 -7.18 4.63 4.94
N ALA A 8 -8.27 3.90 5.19
CA ALA A 8 -9.47 4.47 5.80
C ALA A 8 -9.71 3.79 7.16
N SER A 9 -9.23 4.40 8.24
CA SER A 9 -9.36 3.86 9.60
C SER A 9 -10.82 3.65 10.03
N SER A 10 -11.74 4.53 9.59
CA SER A 10 -13.17 4.42 9.93
C SER A 10 -14.01 3.61 8.94
N SER A 11 -13.39 2.95 7.96
CA SER A 11 -14.11 2.12 6.99
C SER A 11 -15.05 1.13 7.69
N SER A 12 -16.34 1.09 7.31
CA SER A 12 -17.31 0.16 7.90
C SER A 12 -17.14 -1.29 7.39
N PHE A 13 -16.36 -1.49 6.32
CA PHE A 13 -16.11 -2.79 5.74
C PHE A 13 -14.97 -3.51 6.47
N VAL A 14 -15.30 -4.58 7.19
CA VAL A 14 -14.32 -5.42 7.90
C VAL A 14 -13.22 -5.92 6.97
N THR A 15 -13.56 -6.28 5.72
CA THR A 15 -12.60 -6.73 4.71
C THR A 15 -11.54 -5.67 4.41
N ILE A 16 -11.93 -4.39 4.28
CA ILE A 16 -10.99 -3.28 4.05
C ILE A 16 -10.07 -3.11 5.26
N LYS A 17 -10.61 -3.15 6.49
CA LYS A 17 -9.80 -3.04 7.71
C LYS A 17 -8.75 -4.16 7.81
N LYS A 18 -9.14 -5.41 7.47
CA LYS A 18 -8.22 -6.55 7.47
C LYS A 18 -7.11 -6.39 6.43
N ARG A 19 -7.46 -6.00 5.20
CA ARG A 19 -6.50 -5.76 4.11
C ARG A 19 -5.48 -4.68 4.47
N GLN A 20 -5.95 -3.58 5.05
CA GLN A 20 -5.10 -2.52 5.57
C GLN A 20 -4.12 -3.03 6.63
N GLN A 21 -4.63 -3.72 7.64
CA GLN A 21 -3.81 -4.26 8.73
C GLN A 21 -2.78 -5.28 8.22
N GLU A 22 -3.13 -6.13 7.26
CA GLU A 22 -2.19 -7.10 6.70
C GLU A 22 -1.00 -6.43 5.99
N VAL A 23 -1.23 -5.35 5.24
CA VAL A 23 -0.15 -4.56 4.63
C VAL A 23 0.75 -3.96 5.71
N LEU A 24 0.17 -3.30 6.72
CA LEU A 24 0.94 -2.64 7.79
C LEU A 24 1.77 -3.66 8.59
N GLN A 25 1.15 -4.76 8.99
CA GLN A 25 1.83 -5.84 9.73
C GLN A 25 2.97 -6.45 8.91
N PHE A 26 2.81 -6.59 7.60
CA PHE A 26 3.89 -7.06 6.76
C PHE A 26 5.07 -6.08 6.74
N LEU A 27 4.80 -4.78 6.55
CA LEU A 27 5.84 -3.76 6.52
C LEU A 27 6.59 -3.69 7.86
N GLU A 28 5.86 -3.73 8.98
CA GLU A 28 6.41 -3.75 10.33
C GLU A 28 7.25 -5.01 10.59
N ALA A 29 6.72 -6.21 10.31
CA ALA A 29 7.44 -7.48 10.46
C ALA A 29 8.72 -7.51 9.62
N ASN A 30 8.70 -6.86 8.46
CA ASN A 30 9.85 -6.73 7.58
C ASN A 30 10.69 -5.49 7.88
N ARG A 31 10.45 -4.70 8.93
CA ARG A 31 11.23 -3.48 9.25
C ARG A 31 11.39 -2.55 8.04
N ILE A 32 10.35 -2.44 7.22
CA ILE A 32 10.30 -1.48 6.12
C ILE A 32 9.77 -0.18 6.72
N GLU A 33 10.44 0.93 6.48
CA GLU A 33 9.98 2.25 6.94
C GLU A 33 8.76 2.68 6.12
N TYR A 34 7.69 3.07 6.80
CA TYR A 34 6.44 3.49 6.17
C TYR A 34 5.72 4.59 6.95
N GLU A 35 4.84 5.29 6.25
CA GLU A 35 3.90 6.27 6.79
C GLU A 35 2.46 5.80 6.52
N GLU A 36 1.60 5.93 7.52
CA GLU A 36 0.16 5.75 7.38
C GLU A 36 -0.49 7.08 6.99
N VAL A 37 -1.20 7.10 5.85
CA VAL A 37 -1.97 8.27 5.41
C VAL A 37 -3.46 7.96 5.54
N ASP A 38 -4.05 8.29 6.68
CA ASP A 38 -5.47 8.05 6.92
C ASP A 38 -6.36 9.08 6.18
N ILE A 39 -6.98 8.64 5.10
CA ILE A 39 -7.83 9.46 4.23
C ILE A 39 -9.28 9.56 4.68
N THR A 40 -9.62 8.98 5.84
CA THR A 40 -10.99 8.98 6.35
C THR A 40 -11.60 10.38 6.43
N MET A 41 -10.87 11.32 7.05
CA MET A 41 -11.29 12.70 7.25
C MET A 41 -10.38 13.70 6.53
N LEU A 42 -9.42 13.22 5.74
CA LEU A 42 -8.47 14.04 4.98
C LEU A 42 -8.84 14.05 3.49
N GLU A 43 -9.84 14.86 3.14
CA GLU A 43 -10.35 15.01 1.77
C GLU A 43 -9.22 15.29 0.77
N GLU A 44 -8.30 16.19 1.11
CA GLU A 44 -7.18 16.56 0.25
C GLU A 44 -6.31 15.35 -0.11
N MET A 45 -5.94 14.54 0.89
CA MET A 45 -5.14 13.34 0.68
C MET A 45 -5.92 12.24 -0.05
N ARG A 46 -7.23 12.14 0.17
CA ARG A 46 -8.11 11.23 -0.60
C ARG A 46 -8.12 11.59 -2.08
N GLN A 47 -8.29 12.88 -2.40
CA GLN A 47 -8.27 13.36 -3.77
C GLN A 47 -6.88 13.25 -4.39
N TRP A 48 -5.82 13.50 -3.62
CA TRP A 48 -4.45 13.27 -4.04
C TRP A 48 -4.23 11.80 -4.41
N MET A 49 -4.67 10.86 -3.57
CA MET A 49 -4.58 9.43 -3.84
C MET A 49 -5.27 9.08 -5.15
N TYR A 50 -6.52 9.52 -5.37
CA TYR A 50 -7.26 9.25 -6.61
C TYR A 50 -6.56 9.79 -7.86
N LYS A 51 -5.96 10.98 -7.78
CA LYS A 51 -5.26 11.61 -8.92
C LYS A 51 -3.93 10.94 -9.27
N ASN A 52 -3.26 10.32 -8.30
CA ASN A 52 -1.94 9.73 -8.48
C ASN A 52 -1.98 8.22 -8.74
N ILE A 53 -3.17 7.60 -8.77
CA ILE A 53 -3.34 6.22 -9.27
C ILE A 53 -3.37 6.25 -10.81
N PRO A 54 -2.53 5.44 -11.49
CA PRO A 54 -2.56 5.29 -12.95
C PRO A 54 -3.95 4.88 -13.45
N LYS A 55 -4.37 5.43 -14.60
CA LYS A 55 -5.72 5.21 -15.14
C LYS A 55 -6.06 3.74 -15.39
N ASP A 56 -5.07 2.96 -15.82
CA ASP A 56 -5.18 1.51 -16.04
C ASP A 56 -5.25 0.69 -14.74
N ARG A 57 -4.98 1.32 -13.59
CA ARG A 57 -5.07 0.72 -12.25
C ARG A 57 -6.30 1.19 -11.47
N LEU A 58 -7.11 2.10 -12.04
CA LEU A 58 -8.37 2.49 -11.43
C LEU A 58 -9.39 1.35 -11.53
N PRO A 59 -10.29 1.19 -10.53
CA PRO A 59 -11.33 0.19 -10.61
C PRO A 59 -12.30 0.50 -11.76
N GLY A 60 -12.84 -0.55 -12.38
CA GLY A 60 -13.82 -0.40 -13.48
C GLY A 60 -15.13 0.28 -13.04
N GLN A 61 -15.43 0.31 -11.74
CA GLN A 61 -16.56 1.01 -11.17
C GLN A 61 -16.22 1.60 -9.80
N GLY A 62 -16.67 2.82 -9.55
CA GLY A 62 -16.50 3.50 -8.26
C GLY A 62 -15.11 4.10 -8.06
N ASN A 63 -14.79 4.43 -6.81
CA ASN A 63 -13.51 5.01 -6.44
C ASN A 63 -12.53 3.93 -5.96
N PRO A 64 -11.21 4.13 -6.10
CA PRO A 64 -10.20 3.29 -5.48
C PRO A 64 -10.45 3.15 -3.97
N LEU A 65 -10.37 1.91 -3.48
CA LEU A 65 -10.54 1.59 -2.07
C LEU A 65 -9.17 1.34 -1.41
N PRO A 66 -9.00 1.73 -0.14
CA PRO A 66 -7.78 1.42 0.59
C PRO A 66 -7.65 -0.09 0.92
N PRO A 67 -6.43 -0.58 1.19
CA PRO A 67 -5.17 0.16 1.17
C PRO A 67 -4.71 0.51 -0.26
N GLN A 68 -4.03 1.65 -0.41
CA GLN A 68 -3.32 2.03 -1.64
C GLN A 68 -1.88 2.39 -1.28
N ILE A 69 -0.91 1.80 -1.98
CA ILE A 69 0.50 1.84 -1.59
C ILE A 69 1.30 2.66 -2.59
N PHE A 70 2.10 3.59 -2.07
CA PHE A 70 3.01 4.43 -2.83
C PHE A 70 4.42 4.34 -2.23
N ASN A 71 5.44 4.54 -3.06
CA ASN A 71 6.79 4.84 -2.61
C ASN A 71 7.07 6.32 -2.94
N ASP A 72 7.17 7.15 -1.91
CA ASP A 72 7.14 8.61 -2.00
C ASP A 72 5.87 9.10 -2.74
N ASN A 73 5.96 9.33 -4.06
CA ASN A 73 4.85 9.73 -4.93
C ASN A 73 4.58 8.72 -6.06
N ALA A 74 5.39 7.67 -6.18
CA ALA A 74 5.23 6.64 -7.21
C ALA A 74 4.23 5.59 -6.74
N TYR A 75 3.20 5.33 -7.54
CA TYR A 75 2.22 4.31 -7.23
C TYR A 75 2.82 2.90 -7.33
N CYS A 76 2.66 2.09 -6.29
CA CYS A 76 3.09 0.69 -6.27
C CYS A 76 1.92 -0.23 -6.64
N GLY A 77 0.77 -0.05 -5.98
CA GLY A 77 -0.43 -0.83 -6.23
C GLY A 77 -1.42 -0.82 -5.07
N ASP A 78 -2.49 -1.58 -5.26
CA ASP A 78 -3.53 -1.84 -4.27
C ASP A 78 -3.23 -3.10 -3.44
N TYR A 79 -4.20 -3.55 -2.64
CA TYR A 79 -4.08 -4.77 -1.86
C TYR A 79 -3.86 -6.03 -2.72
N GLU A 80 -4.56 -6.19 -3.84
CA GLU A 80 -4.44 -7.39 -4.67
C GLU A 80 -3.05 -7.48 -5.28
N SER A 81 -2.52 -6.35 -5.78
CA SER A 81 -1.15 -6.25 -6.30
C SER A 81 -0.11 -6.58 -5.21
N PHE A 82 -0.33 -6.08 -4.00
CA PHE A 82 0.52 -6.42 -2.85
C PHE A 82 0.45 -7.92 -2.52
N PHE A 83 -0.75 -8.50 -2.46
CA PHE A 83 -0.95 -9.90 -2.17
C PHE A 83 -0.27 -10.81 -3.21
N GLU A 84 -0.43 -10.53 -4.51
CA GLU A 84 0.26 -11.24 -5.58
C GLU A 84 1.79 -11.15 -5.44
N SER A 85 2.32 -9.97 -5.09
CA SER A 85 3.75 -9.79 -4.86
C SER A 85 4.26 -10.56 -3.63
N LYS A 86 3.42 -10.72 -2.60
CA LYS A 86 3.72 -11.49 -1.39
C LYS A 86 3.78 -12.97 -1.70
N GLU A 87 2.78 -13.50 -2.42
CA GLU A 87 2.77 -14.90 -2.88
C GLU A 87 3.97 -15.21 -3.80
N SER A 88 4.39 -14.22 -4.59
CA SER A 88 5.54 -14.34 -5.50
C SER A 88 6.89 -14.01 -4.86
N ASN A 89 6.95 -13.67 -3.57
CA ASN A 89 8.17 -13.19 -2.88
C ASN A 89 8.87 -12.00 -3.57
N THR A 90 8.11 -11.13 -4.25
CA THR A 90 8.59 -9.95 -4.98
C THR A 90 8.17 -8.62 -4.34
N VAL A 91 7.74 -8.63 -3.08
CA VAL A 91 7.24 -7.41 -2.40
C VAL A 91 8.24 -6.24 -2.43
N PHE A 92 9.54 -6.50 -2.30
CA PHE A 92 10.54 -5.43 -2.39
C PHE A 92 10.57 -4.77 -3.77
N LEU A 93 10.42 -5.56 -4.84
CA LEU A 93 10.29 -5.03 -6.21
C LEU A 93 8.98 -4.27 -6.39
N PHE A 94 7.87 -4.80 -5.88
CA PHE A 94 6.56 -4.14 -5.88
C PHE A 94 6.61 -2.77 -5.18
N LEU A 95 7.26 -2.71 -4.02
CA LEU A 95 7.48 -1.47 -3.26
C LEU A 95 8.56 -0.56 -3.87
N GLN A 96 9.17 -0.96 -4.99
CA GLN A 96 10.26 -0.24 -5.65
C GLN A 96 11.47 -0.01 -4.72
N LEU A 97 11.68 -0.92 -3.77
CA LEU A 97 12.82 -0.91 -2.88
C LEU A 97 13.94 -1.77 -3.48
N LYS A 98 15.18 -1.37 -3.25
CA LYS A 98 16.31 -2.26 -3.50
C LYS A 98 16.15 -3.47 -2.59
N ALA A 99 16.28 -4.67 -3.16
CA ALA A 99 16.30 -5.89 -2.38
C ALA A 99 17.28 -5.71 -1.22
N ARG A 100 16.84 -5.98 0.02
CA ARG A 100 17.77 -6.02 1.14
C ARG A 100 18.87 -7.01 0.77
N PRO A 101 20.16 -6.67 0.98
CA PRO A 101 21.20 -7.68 0.89
C PRO A 101 20.72 -8.82 1.77
N ALA A 102 20.58 -10.02 1.19
CA ALA A 102 20.19 -11.19 1.96
C ALA A 102 21.00 -11.15 3.25
N GLN A 103 20.33 -11.03 4.40
CA GLN A 103 21.01 -11.25 5.66
C GLN A 103 21.52 -12.67 5.51
N LYS A 104 22.82 -12.81 5.24
CA LYS A 104 23.52 -14.07 5.44
C LYS A 104 23.19 -14.42 6.88
N GLU A 105 22.34 -15.43 7.04
CA GLU A 105 22.31 -16.20 8.28
C GLU A 105 23.76 -16.60 8.51
N LEU A 106 24.29 -16.03 9.58
CA LEU A 106 25.68 -16.18 10.03
C LEU A 106 25.73 -17.39 10.96
#